data_AF-A0A937B924-F1
#
_entry.id   AF-A0A937B924-F1
#
_cell.length_a   1.000
_cell.length_b   1.000
_cell.length_c   1.000
_cell.angle_alpha   90.00
_cell.angle_beta   90.00
_cell.angle_gamma   90.00
#
_symmetry.space_group_name_H-M   'P 1'
#
loop_
_entity.id
_entity.type
_entity.pdbx_description
1 polymer ?
#
loop_
_entity_poly.entity_id
_entity_poly.type
_entity_poly.pdbx_seq_one_letter_code
_entity_poly.pdbx_strand_id
1 'polypeptide(L)'
;MGPAEVYKFGGASVKDAAAIRNVADILRKPTPRPLAIVISAMGKTTNSLEEIIRAHYSQPDLLPCPGQKLKDYHEEIALPYLVKMPVR
;
A
#
# COMPACT_ATOMS: atom_id res chain seq x y z
N MET A 1 -27.75 -5.19 -14.05
CA MET A 1 -26.58 -4.97 -13.18
C MET A 1 -26.73 -3.60 -12.55
N GLY A 2 -26.76 -3.50 -11.23
CA GLY A 2 -26.80 -2.21 -10.52
C GLY A 2 -25.46 -1.47 -10.57
N PRO A 3 -25.39 -0.20 -10.15
CA PRO A 3 -24.14 0.55 -10.13
C PRO A 3 -23.11 -0.12 -9.22
N ALA A 4 -21.83 0.02 -9.58
CA ALA A 4 -20.74 -0.53 -8.78
C ALA A 4 -20.74 0.06 -7.36
N GLU A 5 -20.37 -0.75 -6.38
CA GLU A 5 -20.03 -0.31 -5.04
C GLU A 5 -18.57 0.10 -5.00
N VAL A 6 -18.29 1.33 -4.54
CA VAL A 6 -16.93 1.87 -4.54
C VAL A 6 -16.50 2.14 -3.10
N TYR A 7 -15.42 1.49 -2.67
CA TYR A 7 -14.74 1.80 -1.40
C TYR A 7 -13.45 2.55 -1.68
N LYS A 8 -13.17 3.59 -0.89
CA LYS A 8 -11.88 4.30 -0.91
C LYS A 8 -11.20 4.22 0.45
N PHE A 9 -9.95 3.77 0.46
CA PHE A 9 -9.11 3.70 1.65
C PHE A 9 -7.93 4.66 1.52
N GLY A 10 -7.72 5.51 2.54
CA GLY A 10 -6.57 6.41 2.61
C GLY A 10 -5.31 5.71 3.11
N GLY A 11 -4.15 6.38 3.06
CA GLY A 11 -2.86 5.78 3.42
C GLY A 11 -2.79 5.27 4.86
N ALA A 12 -3.50 5.91 5.80
CA ALA A 12 -3.61 5.45 7.18
C ALA A 12 -4.34 4.10 7.31
N SER A 13 -5.31 3.84 6.44
CA SER A 13 -6.07 2.58 6.41
C SER A 13 -5.27 1.41 5.83
N VAL A 14 -4.15 1.69 5.17
CA VAL A 14 -3.27 0.68 4.55
C VAL A 14 -1.81 0.85 5.01
N LYS A 15 -1.58 1.41 6.19
CA LYS A 15 -0.23 1.79 6.66
C LYS A 15 0.63 0.61 7.14
N ASP A 16 0.02 -0.52 7.47
CA ASP A 16 0.71 -1.70 7.99
C ASP A 16 -0.13 -2.96 7.74
N ALA A 17 0.47 -4.12 8.03
CA ALA A 17 -0.17 -5.42 7.84
C ALA A 17 -1.48 -5.57 8.63
N ALA A 18 -1.61 -4.98 9.82
CA ALA A 18 -2.83 -5.06 10.62
C ALA A 18 -3.95 -4.20 10.04
N ALA A 19 -3.63 -2.99 9.61
CA ALA A 19 -4.57 -2.10 8.94
C ALA A 19 -5.12 -2.72 7.65
N ILE A 20 -4.26 -3.36 6.85
CA ILE A 20 -4.68 -4.10 5.64
C ILE A 20 -5.65 -5.24 5.97
N ARG A 21 -5.42 -6.00 7.05
CA ARG A 21 -6.37 -7.05 7.48
C ARG A 21 -7.72 -6.46 7.86
N ASN A 22 -7.74 -5.34 8.56
CA ASN A 22 -8.99 -4.66 8.91
C ASN A 22 -9.76 -4.20 7.66
N VAL A 23 -9.04 -3.70 6.64
CA VAL A 23 -9.64 -3.38 5.33
C VAL A 23 -10.22 -4.63 4.66
N ALA A 24 -9.49 -5.75 4.67
CA ALA A 24 -9.99 -7.01 4.13
C ALA A 24 -11.27 -7.50 4.85
N ASP A 25 -11.35 -7.33 6.17
CA ASP A 25 -12.53 -7.69 6.95
C ASP A 25 -13.75 -6.81 6.63
N ILE A 26 -13.54 -5.53 6.36
CA ILE A 26 -14.61 -4.63 5.87
C ILE A 26 -15.14 -5.11 4.52
N LEU A 27 -14.24 -5.53 3.62
CA LEU A 27 -14.54 -5.94 2.24
C LEU A 27 -15.11 -7.36 2.12
N ARG A 28 -14.98 -8.21 3.14
CA ARG A 28 -15.52 -9.59 3.16
C ARG A 28 -17.05 -9.65 3.17
N LYS A 29 -17.73 -8.52 3.40
CA LYS A 29 -19.20 -8.48 3.41
C LYS A 29 -19.73 -8.81 2.00
N PRO A 30 -20.61 -9.81 1.86
CA PRO A 30 -21.19 -10.15 0.56
C PRO A 30 -21.94 -8.95 -0.01
N THR A 31 -21.65 -8.59 -1.27
CA THR A 31 -22.35 -7.54 -2.00
C THR A 31 -22.88 -8.10 -3.32
N PRO A 32 -24.16 -7.89 -3.68
CA PRO A 32 -24.72 -8.35 -4.95
C PRO A 32 -24.29 -7.45 -6.13
N ARG A 33 -23.52 -6.38 -5.86
CA ARG A 33 -23.09 -5.40 -6.85
C ARG A 33 -21.61 -5.60 -7.22
N PRO A 34 -21.19 -5.22 -8.43
CA PRO A 34 -19.76 -5.16 -8.77
C PRO A 34 -19.01 -4.28 -7.76
N LEU A 35 -17.86 -4.74 -7.29
CA LEU A 35 -17.06 -4.05 -6.28
C LEU A 35 -15.83 -3.40 -6.93
N ALA A 36 -15.62 -2.11 -6.65
CA ALA A 36 -14.40 -1.38 -6.99
C ALA A 36 -13.74 -0.85 -5.72
N ILE A 37 -12.42 -1.00 -5.62
CA ILE A 37 -11.64 -0.57 -4.46
C ILE A 37 -10.57 0.40 -4.92
N VAL A 38 -10.55 1.59 -4.33
CA VAL A 38 -9.57 2.63 -4.57
C VAL A 38 -8.68 2.76 -3.34
N ILE A 39 -7.37 2.62 -3.50
CA ILE A 39 -6.40 2.75 -2.41
C ILE A 39 -5.44 3.91 -2.68
N SER A 40 -5.15 4.69 -1.63
CA SER A 40 -4.00 5.59 -1.63
C SER A 40 -2.70 4.80 -1.41
N ALA A 41 -1.55 5.46 -1.63
CA ALA A 41 -0.26 4.90 -1.24
C ALA A 41 -0.21 4.62 0.28
N MET A 42 0.52 3.58 0.66
CA MET A 42 0.61 3.09 2.03
C MET A 42 1.38 4.06 2.94
N GLY A 43 0.92 4.24 4.18
CA GLY A 43 1.66 5.03 5.17
C GLY A 43 2.03 6.43 4.66
N LYS A 44 3.34 6.75 4.65
CA LYS A 44 3.91 7.99 4.13
C LYS A 44 4.64 7.80 2.79
N THR A 45 4.30 6.75 2.03
CA THR A 45 5.01 6.41 0.78
C THR A 45 5.07 7.59 -0.21
N THR A 46 4.01 8.39 -0.34
CA THR A 46 4.06 9.59 -1.20
C THR A 46 5.15 10.56 -0.76
N ASN A 47 5.23 10.88 0.53
CA ASN A 47 6.28 11.75 1.07
C ASN A 47 7.68 11.13 0.89
N SER A 48 7.83 9.83 1.12
CA SER A 48 9.12 9.15 0.92
C SER A 48 9.56 9.18 -0.55
N LEU A 49 8.62 9.07 -1.50
CA LEU A 49 8.93 9.23 -2.92
C LEU A 49 9.36 10.67 -3.25
N GLU A 50 8.71 11.68 -2.67
CA GLU A 50 9.14 13.07 -2.81
C GLU A 50 10.55 13.29 -2.24
N GLU A 51 10.89 12.67 -1.12
CA GLU A 51 12.24 12.70 -0.54
C GLU A 51 13.27 12.05 -1.44
N ILE A 52 12.96 10.90 -2.05
CA ILE A 52 13.83 10.22 -3.02
C ILE A 52 14.08 11.12 -4.24
N ILE A 53 13.02 11.73 -4.80
CA ILE A 53 13.15 12.64 -5.93
C ILE A 53 14.01 13.85 -5.55
N ARG A 54 13.80 14.43 -4.37
CA ARG A 54 14.61 15.56 -3.88
C ARG A 54 16.07 15.18 -3.72
N ALA A 55 16.36 14.03 -3.11
CA ALA A 55 17.72 13.52 -2.98
C ALA A 55 18.36 13.32 -4.37
N HIS A 56 17.59 12.86 -5.36
CA HIS A 56 18.09 12.66 -6.71
C HIS A 56 18.61 13.94 -7.35
N TYR A 57 17.87 15.04 -7.22
CA TYR A 57 18.22 16.30 -7.85
C TYR A 57 19.16 17.18 -7.02
N SER A 58 19.12 17.09 -5.68
CA SER A 58 19.86 18.01 -4.80
C SER A 58 21.06 17.39 -4.10
N GLN A 59 21.02 16.10 -3.77
CA GLN A 59 22.02 15.43 -2.92
C GLN A 59 22.13 13.93 -3.28
N PRO A 60 22.63 13.60 -4.49
CA PRO A 60 22.56 12.24 -5.03
C PRO A 60 23.29 11.20 -4.17
N ASP A 61 24.33 11.60 -3.43
CA ASP A 61 25.05 10.70 -2.52
C ASP A 61 24.17 10.15 -1.37
N LEU A 62 23.06 10.82 -1.03
CA LEU A 62 22.13 10.37 0.01
C LEU A 62 21.05 9.42 -0.52
N LEU A 63 20.91 9.26 -1.83
CA LEU A 63 19.87 8.45 -2.48
C LEU A 63 19.71 7.02 -1.96
N PRO A 64 20.78 6.26 -1.65
CA PRO A 64 20.63 4.88 -1.22
C PRO A 64 19.77 4.74 0.05
N CYS A 65 19.81 5.72 0.96
CA CYS A 65 19.17 5.61 2.27
C CYS A 65 17.63 5.73 2.22
N PRO A 66 17.01 6.75 1.59
CA PRO A 66 15.55 6.84 1.45
C PRO A 66 14.95 5.72 0.60
N GLY A 67 15.64 5.32 -0.49
CA GLY A 67 15.18 4.23 -1.36
C GLY A 67 15.14 2.88 -0.65
N GLN A 68 16.20 2.54 0.10
CA GLN A 68 16.25 1.29 0.85
C GLN A 68 15.19 1.25 1.95
N LYS A 69 15.01 2.35 2.71
CA LYS A 69 13.95 2.44 3.73
C LYS A 69 12.55 2.19 3.18
N LEU A 70 12.24 2.77 2.02
CA LEU A 70 10.93 2.58 1.40
C LEU A 70 10.73 1.14 0.94
N LYS A 71 11.79 0.50 0.42
CA LYS A 71 11.76 -0.92 0.05
C LYS A 71 11.55 -1.80 1.29
N ASP A 72 12.36 -1.63 2.33
CA ASP A 72 12.29 -2.41 3.56
C ASP A 72 10.89 -2.34 4.19
N TYR A 73 10.28 -1.16 4.22
CA TYR A 73 8.91 -0.95 4.69
C TYR A 73 7.88 -1.81 3.93
N HIS A 74 7.97 -1.87 2.60
CA HIS A 74 7.04 -2.70 1.82
C HIS A 74 7.34 -4.20 1.98
N GLU A 75 8.61 -4.59 2.06
CA GLU A 75 9.00 -5.98 2.28
C GLU A 75 8.53 -6.50 3.65
N GLU A 76 8.68 -5.70 4.72
CA GLU A 76 8.18 -6.03 6.06
C GLU A 76 6.67 -6.33 6.04
N ILE A 77 5.91 -5.53 5.30
CA ILE A 77 4.46 -5.71 5.20
C ILE A 77 4.09 -6.88 4.29
N ALA A 78 4.78 -7.07 3.16
CA ALA A 78 4.39 -8.01 2.12
C ALA A 78 4.87 -9.45 2.37
N LEU A 79 6.10 -9.64 2.87
CA LEU A 79 6.73 -10.96 3.03
C LEU A 79 5.87 -11.97 3.82
N PRO A 80 5.22 -11.59 4.94
CA PRO A 80 4.34 -12.52 5.68
C PRO A 80 3.17 -13.09 4.84
N TYR A 81 2.79 -12.41 3.76
CA TYR A 81 1.70 -12.80 2.87
C TYR A 81 2.20 -13.51 1.60
N LEU A 82 3.36 -13.13 1.07
CA LEU A 82 3.91 -13.70 -0.16
C LEU A 82 4.29 -15.17 -0.01
N VAL A 83 4.79 -15.59 1.15
CA VAL A 83 5.13 -17.00 1.44
C VAL A 83 3.87 -17.90 1.49
N LYS A 84 2.68 -17.31 1.64
CA LYS A 84 1.39 -18.01 1.74
C LYS A 84 0.58 -17.98 0.45
N MET A 85 1.02 -17.29 -0.59
CA MET A 85 0.33 -17.27 -1.87
C MET A 85 0.75 -18.49 -2.70
N PRO A 86 -0.17 -19.41 -3.05
CA PRO A 86 0.15 -20.43 -4.05
C PRO A 86 0.49 -19.70 -5.35
N VAL A 87 1.71 -19.90 -5.83
CA VAL A 87 2.08 -19.55 -7.20
C VAL A 87 1.16 -20.39 -8.10
N ARG A 88 0.23 -19.73 -8.78
CA ARG A 88 -0.58 -20.38 -9.82
C ARG A 88 0.25 -20.51 -11.08
#